data_AF-A0A1G5ZDS1-F1
#
_entry.id   AF-A0A1G5ZDS1-F1
#
_cell.length_a   1.000
_cell.length_b   1.000
_cell.length_c   1.000
_cell.angle_alpha   90.00
_cell.angle_beta   90.00
_cell.angle_gamma   90.00
#
_symmetry.space_group_name_H-M   'P 1'
#
loop_
_entity.id
_entity.type
_entity.pdbx_description
1 polymer ?
#
loop_
_entity_poly.entity_id
_entity_poly.type
_entity_poly.pdbx_seq_one_letter_code
_entity_poly.pdbx_strand_id
1 'polypeptide(L)'
;MTKILKLLVITLTLSFLSILTFSQQPVPDKPRILISTDIGGTDPDDNQSMAHLLMYSDRFDIEGLVSSPSYGNGSTAEILRMIDLYEKDLPKLLRHNSGFTPPEDLRQVTKQGRKGNAPYRGITTSTEGSDWIIRCAKKVDARPLWVLVWGGLEDLAQALHDAPEIQKNIRVY
;
A
#
# COMPACT_ATOMS: atom_id res chain seq x y z
N MET A 1 -7.42 60.64 11.43
CA MET A 1 -6.61 60.03 10.36
C MET A 1 -5.73 58.86 10.82
N THR A 2 -4.99 58.98 11.92
CA THR A 2 -4.00 57.96 12.35
C THR A 2 -4.58 56.59 12.75
N LYS A 3 -5.79 56.55 13.33
CA LYS A 3 -6.46 55.26 13.65
C LYS A 3 -6.94 54.51 12.41
N ILE A 4 -7.49 55.22 11.41
CA ILE A 4 -7.99 54.64 10.16
C ILE A 4 -6.82 54.07 9.34
N LEU A 5 -5.70 54.80 9.27
CA LEU A 5 -4.50 54.33 8.57
C LEU A 5 -3.89 53.08 9.23
N LYS A 6 -3.85 53.01 10.57
CA LYS A 6 -3.41 51.81 11.31
C LYS A 6 -4.32 50.62 11.05
N LEU A 7 -5.63 50.83 11.04
CA LEU A 7 -6.60 49.77 10.76
C LEU A 7 -6.42 49.25 9.33
N LEU A 8 -6.25 50.14 8.35
CA LEU A 8 -6.02 49.77 6.95
C LEU A 8 -4.75 48.93 6.78
N VAL A 9 -3.64 49.33 7.40
CA VAL A 9 -2.38 48.58 7.36
C VAL A 9 -2.57 47.20 7.98
N ILE A 10 -3.17 47.10 9.18
CA ILE A 10 -3.41 45.81 9.83
C ILE A 10 -4.26 44.90 8.94
N THR A 11 -5.32 45.43 8.32
CA THR A 11 -6.18 44.65 7.42
C THR A 11 -5.42 44.19 6.17
N LEU A 12 -4.58 45.05 5.57
CA LEU A 12 -3.75 44.67 4.42
C LEU A 12 -2.71 43.61 4.79
N THR A 13 -2.05 43.74 5.94
CA THR A 13 -1.05 42.77 6.40
C THR A 13 -1.69 41.40 6.69
N LEU A 14 -2.85 41.39 7.35
CA LEU A 14 -3.62 40.15 7.60
C LEU A 14 -4.08 39.49 6.28
N SER A 15 -4.53 40.29 5.32
CA SER A 15 -4.94 39.81 3.99
C SER A 15 -3.77 39.24 3.20
N PHE A 16 -2.59 39.85 3.31
CA PHE A 16 -1.36 39.35 2.68
C PHE A 16 -0.86 38.07 3.34
N LEU A 17 -0.97 37.96 4.68
CA LEU A 17 -0.61 36.76 5.43
C LEU A 17 -1.51 35.56 5.08
N SER A 18 -2.79 35.80 4.80
CA SER A 18 -3.72 34.75 4.33
C SER A 18 -3.45 34.25 2.91
N ILE A 19 -2.69 34.99 2.09
CA ILE A 19 -2.26 34.51 0.77
C ILE A 19 -1.03 33.61 0.89
N LEU A 20 -0.24 33.76 1.97
CA LEU A 20 0.94 32.94 2.25
C LEU A 20 0.61 31.61 2.94
N THR A 21 -0.65 31.36 3.31
CA THR A 21 -1.06 30.03 3.78
C THR A 21 -1.10 29.10 2.58
N PHE A 22 -0.03 28.33 2.40
CA PHE A 22 -0.01 27.20 1.50
C PHE A 22 -1.06 26.20 1.99
N SER A 23 -2.21 26.14 1.32
CA SER A 23 -3.13 25.03 1.51
C SER A 23 -2.35 23.75 1.18
N GLN A 24 -2.42 22.75 2.06
CA GLN A 24 -1.93 21.41 1.72
C GLN A 24 -2.64 20.99 0.45
N GLN A 25 -1.89 20.83 -0.64
CA GLN A 25 -2.45 20.31 -1.88
C GLN A 25 -3.19 19.02 -1.51
N PRO A 26 -4.44 18.82 -1.96
CA PRO A 26 -5.12 17.55 -1.76
C PRO A 26 -4.16 16.46 -2.21
N VAL A 27 -3.96 15.39 -1.41
CA VAL A 27 -3.00 14.31 -1.74
C VAL A 27 -3.35 13.82 -3.15
N PRO A 28 -2.65 14.27 -4.22
CA PRO A 28 -3.23 14.21 -5.56
C PRO A 28 -3.21 12.79 -6.10
N ASP A 29 -2.28 11.98 -5.58
CA ASP A 29 -2.00 10.65 -6.09
C ASP A 29 -2.29 9.61 -5.01
N LYS A 30 -3.04 8.58 -5.38
CA LYS A 30 -3.26 7.40 -4.54
C LYS A 30 -1.90 6.85 -4.08
N PRO A 31 -1.71 6.47 -2.81
CA PRO A 31 -0.46 5.82 -2.40
C PRO A 31 -0.27 4.52 -3.18
N ARG A 32 0.97 4.28 -3.64
CA ARG A 32 1.38 3.00 -4.21
C ARG A 32 1.62 2.04 -3.06
N ILE A 33 0.87 0.95 -3.01
CA ILE A 33 0.99 -0.01 -1.91
C ILE A 33 1.26 -1.41 -2.44
N LEU A 34 2.00 -2.18 -1.66
CA LEU A 34 2.16 -3.62 -1.80
C LEU A 34 1.93 -4.24 -0.42
N ILE A 35 1.04 -5.22 -0.36
CA ILE A 35 0.76 -5.95 0.88
C ILE A 35 1.59 -7.24 0.88
N SER A 36 2.31 -7.50 1.97
CA SER A 36 2.88 -8.80 2.28
C SER A 36 2.13 -9.36 3.48
N THR A 37 1.41 -10.47 3.29
CA THR A 37 0.41 -10.98 4.24
C THR A 37 0.57 -12.48 4.42
N ASP A 38 0.35 -12.98 5.63
CA ASP A 38 0.28 -14.42 5.92
C ASP A 38 -1.17 -14.95 5.94
N ILE A 39 -2.10 -14.25 5.27
CA ILE A 39 -3.51 -14.62 5.11
C ILE A 39 -3.73 -16.11 4.82
N GLY A 40 -4.71 -16.70 5.53
CA GLY A 40 -4.93 -18.15 5.53
C GLY A 40 -3.88 -18.92 6.34
N GLY A 41 -3.07 -18.21 7.12
CA GLY A 41 -2.03 -18.71 7.99
C GLY A 41 -2.57 -19.15 9.35
N THR A 42 -2.03 -18.56 10.42
CA THR A 42 -2.26 -19.03 11.79
C THR A 42 -3.54 -18.52 12.43
N ASP A 43 -4.08 -17.40 11.96
CA ASP A 43 -5.28 -16.79 12.52
C ASP A 43 -6.06 -16.00 11.43
N PRO A 44 -7.27 -15.51 11.73
CA PRO A 44 -8.18 -14.97 10.72
C PRO A 44 -8.06 -13.45 10.50
N ASP A 45 -7.16 -12.74 11.16
CA ASP A 45 -7.12 -11.28 11.13
C ASP A 45 -6.78 -10.71 9.74
N ASP A 46 -5.89 -11.35 9.00
CA ASP A 46 -5.48 -10.93 7.66
C ASP A 46 -6.58 -11.09 6.62
N ASN A 47 -7.54 -11.99 6.85
CA ASN A 47 -8.78 -12.02 6.07
C ASN A 47 -9.64 -10.77 6.32
N GLN A 48 -9.69 -10.28 7.56
CA GLN A 48 -10.44 -9.08 7.92
C GLN A 48 -9.76 -7.84 7.35
N SER A 49 -8.42 -7.76 7.46
CA SER A 49 -7.59 -6.71 6.86
C SER A 49 -7.75 -6.68 5.33
N MET A 50 -7.73 -7.84 4.67
CA MET A 50 -7.92 -7.95 3.22
C MET A 50 -9.33 -7.51 2.80
N ALA A 51 -10.38 -7.91 3.53
CA ALA A 51 -11.74 -7.44 3.25
C ALA A 51 -11.83 -5.91 3.36
N HIS A 52 -11.23 -5.34 4.40
CA HIS A 52 -11.21 -3.90 4.62
C HIS A 52 -10.44 -3.17 3.51
N LEU A 53 -9.26 -3.67 3.11
CA LEU A 53 -8.49 -3.11 2.01
C LEU A 53 -9.29 -3.08 0.70
N LEU A 54 -9.92 -4.19 0.34
CA LEU A 54 -10.67 -4.32 -0.91
C LEU A 54 -11.89 -3.38 -0.95
N MET A 55 -12.54 -3.14 0.20
CA MET A 55 -13.61 -2.14 0.33
C MET A 55 -13.14 -0.70 0.14
N TYR A 56 -11.84 -0.43 0.22
CA TYR A 56 -11.22 0.88 0.01
C TYR A 56 -10.21 0.87 -1.15
N SER A 57 -10.34 -0.08 -2.09
CA SER A 57 -9.41 -0.20 -3.23
C SER A 57 -9.47 1.00 -4.18
N ASP A 58 -10.47 1.87 -4.04
CA ASP A 58 -10.54 3.17 -4.72
C ASP A 58 -9.52 4.19 -4.18
N ARG A 59 -8.92 3.95 -3.01
CA ARG A 59 -8.01 4.89 -2.34
C ARG A 59 -6.52 4.63 -2.60
N PHE A 60 -6.18 3.50 -3.21
CA PHE A 60 -4.80 3.05 -3.36
C PHE A 60 -4.49 2.61 -4.79
N ASP A 61 -3.23 2.74 -5.19
CA ASP A 61 -2.69 2.02 -6.34
C ASP A 61 -2.09 0.71 -5.80
N ILE A 62 -2.87 -0.36 -5.86
CA ILE A 62 -2.45 -1.69 -5.36
C ILE A 62 -1.51 -2.31 -6.38
N GLU A 63 -0.22 -2.32 -6.08
CA GLU A 63 0.81 -2.86 -6.96
C GLU A 63 1.19 -4.31 -6.65
N GLY A 64 0.81 -4.83 -5.49
CA GLY A 64 1.08 -6.22 -5.12
C GLY A 64 0.26 -6.72 -3.94
N LEU A 65 -0.17 -7.98 -4.03
CA LEU A 65 -0.75 -8.76 -2.93
C LEU A 65 0.06 -10.05 -2.79
N VAL A 66 1.03 -10.05 -1.89
CA VAL A 66 2.01 -11.13 -1.70
C VAL A 66 1.59 -11.99 -0.53
N SER A 67 1.35 -13.28 -0.75
CA SER A 67 1.15 -14.24 0.34
C SER A 67 2.51 -14.76 0.82
N SER A 68 2.95 -14.37 2.02
CA SER A 68 4.25 -14.74 2.61
C SER A 68 4.10 -15.31 4.03
N PRO A 69 3.46 -16.48 4.21
CA PRO A 69 3.30 -17.08 5.53
C PRO A 69 4.61 -17.65 6.08
N SER A 70 5.16 -17.00 7.10
CA SER A 70 6.26 -17.54 7.91
C SER A 70 5.79 -18.76 8.72
N TYR A 71 4.53 -18.74 9.15
CA TYR A 71 3.85 -19.82 9.86
C TYR A 71 2.51 -20.17 9.19
N GLY A 72 2.02 -21.39 9.44
CA GLY A 72 0.75 -21.85 8.89
C GLY A 72 0.83 -22.23 7.40
N ASN A 73 -0.33 -22.33 6.77
CA ASN A 73 -0.50 -22.87 5.41
C ASN A 73 -1.06 -21.85 4.42
N GLY A 74 -0.91 -20.55 4.73
CA GLY A 74 -1.37 -19.46 3.88
C GLY A 74 -0.87 -19.61 2.44
N SER A 75 -1.65 -19.07 1.50
CA SER A 75 -1.24 -19.05 0.10
C SER A 75 -2.03 -18.02 -0.68
N THR A 76 -1.60 -17.76 -1.91
CA THR A 76 -2.35 -16.95 -2.86
C THR A 76 -3.79 -17.43 -3.07
N ALA A 77 -4.08 -18.72 -2.87
CA ALA A 77 -5.45 -19.24 -2.97
C ALA A 77 -6.42 -18.50 -2.05
N GLU A 78 -5.97 -18.09 -0.87
CA GLU A 78 -6.82 -17.39 0.08
C GLU A 78 -7.03 -15.91 -0.32
N ILE A 79 -6.00 -15.25 -0.86
CA ILE A 79 -6.14 -13.91 -1.46
C ILE A 79 -7.14 -13.97 -2.63
N LEU A 80 -7.01 -14.95 -3.51
CA LEU A 80 -7.90 -15.13 -4.66
C LEU A 80 -9.35 -15.38 -4.21
N ARG A 81 -9.54 -16.18 -3.15
CA ARG A 81 -10.86 -16.40 -2.54
C ARG A 81 -11.47 -15.09 -2.02
N MET A 82 -10.67 -14.22 -1.40
CA MET A 82 -11.13 -12.90 -0.95
C MET A 82 -11.48 -11.97 -2.12
N ILE A 83 -10.71 -12.02 -3.21
CA ILE A 83 -11.02 -11.29 -4.44
C ILE A 83 -12.34 -11.80 -5.06
N ASP A 84 -12.60 -13.12 -5.05
CA ASP A 84 -13.88 -13.68 -5.52
C ASP A 84 -15.09 -13.15 -4.72
N LEU A 85 -14.91 -12.90 -3.42
CA LEU A 85 -15.94 -12.31 -2.58
C LEU A 85 -16.13 -10.83 -2.90
N TYR A 86 -15.03 -10.09 -3.01
CA TYR A 86 -15.05 -8.68 -3.41
C TYR A 86 -15.73 -8.46 -4.77
N GLU A 87 -15.44 -9.31 -5.75
CA GLU A 87 -16.04 -9.25 -7.09
C GLU A 87 -17.57 -9.34 -7.06
N LYS A 88 -18.13 -10.18 -6.16
CA LYS A 88 -19.59 -10.29 -5.98
C LYS A 88 -20.21 -9.02 -5.42
N ASP A 89 -19.48 -8.30 -4.57
CA ASP A 89 -19.95 -7.06 -3.93
C ASP A 89 -19.57 -5.79 -4.70
N LEU A 90 -18.67 -5.87 -5.69
CA LEU A 90 -18.23 -4.74 -6.50
C LEU A 90 -19.38 -3.94 -7.14
N PRO A 91 -20.45 -4.54 -7.71
CA PRO A 91 -21.59 -3.78 -8.21
C PRO A 91 -22.33 -2.97 -7.13
N LYS A 92 -22.21 -3.35 -5.85
CA LYS A 92 -22.75 -2.58 -4.74
C LYS A 92 -21.84 -1.41 -4.40
N LEU A 93 -20.53 -1.66 -4.30
CA LEU A 93 -19.52 -0.63 -4.02
C LEU A 93 -19.52 0.47 -5.09
N LEU A 94 -19.63 0.09 -6.37
CA LEU A 94 -19.67 1.02 -7.50
C LEU A 94 -20.88 1.99 -7.49
N ARG A 95 -21.93 1.69 -6.71
CA ARG A 95 -23.03 2.65 -6.50
C ARG A 95 -22.69 3.76 -5.52
N HIS A 96 -21.66 3.56 -4.69
CA HIS A 96 -21.25 4.52 -3.65
C HIS A 96 -20.03 5.34 -4.06
N ASN A 97 -19.08 4.73 -4.78
CA ASN A 97 -17.93 5.44 -5.32
C ASN A 97 -17.46 4.82 -6.63
N SER A 98 -16.66 5.56 -7.39
CA SER A 98 -15.98 5.06 -8.59
C SER A 98 -14.49 4.79 -8.32
N GLY A 99 -13.79 4.19 -9.29
CA GLY A 99 -12.33 4.04 -9.22
C GLY A 99 -11.83 2.90 -8.34
N PHE A 100 -12.72 2.02 -7.89
CA PHE A 100 -12.40 0.73 -7.28
C PHE A 100 -11.53 -0.12 -8.23
N THR A 101 -10.57 -0.85 -7.67
CA THR A 101 -9.64 -1.68 -8.46
C THR A 101 -10.37 -2.89 -9.06
N PRO A 102 -10.30 -3.15 -10.37
CA PRO A 102 -10.90 -4.33 -10.98
C PRO A 102 -10.39 -5.64 -10.36
N PRO A 103 -11.25 -6.67 -10.19
CA PRO A 103 -10.84 -7.96 -9.64
C PRO A 103 -9.71 -8.62 -10.43
N GLU A 104 -9.73 -8.53 -11.76
CA GLU A 104 -8.70 -9.10 -12.61
C GLU A 104 -7.32 -8.44 -12.39
N ASP A 105 -7.29 -7.11 -12.22
CA ASP A 105 -6.05 -6.39 -11.92
C ASP A 105 -5.47 -6.84 -10.57
N LEU A 106 -6.33 -7.06 -9.56
CA LEU A 106 -5.93 -7.60 -8.25
C LEU A 106 -5.34 -9.02 -8.39
N ARG A 107 -5.94 -9.88 -9.21
CA ARG A 107 -5.43 -11.23 -9.47
C ARG A 107 -4.06 -11.19 -10.14
N GLN A 108 -3.85 -10.28 -11.11
CA GLN A 108 -2.57 -10.14 -11.82
C GLN A 108 -1.41 -9.74 -10.91
N VAL A 109 -1.68 -8.91 -9.90
CA VAL A 109 -0.67 -8.47 -8.91
C VAL A 109 -0.59 -9.38 -7.68
N THR A 110 -1.36 -10.47 -7.64
CA THR A 110 -1.26 -11.48 -6.57
C THR A 110 -0.05 -12.38 -6.82
N LYS A 111 0.79 -12.58 -5.80
CA LYS A 111 2.05 -13.33 -5.88
C LYS A 111 2.25 -14.25 -4.70
N GLN A 112 2.88 -15.40 -4.95
CA GLN A 112 3.27 -16.31 -3.89
C GLN A 112 4.67 -15.95 -3.38
N GLY A 113 4.71 -15.50 -2.14
CA GLY A 113 5.92 -15.30 -1.39
C GLY A 113 6.45 -16.57 -0.73
N ARG A 114 7.33 -16.37 0.24
CA ARG A 114 7.93 -17.42 1.06
C ARG A 114 6.85 -18.24 1.77
N LYS A 115 7.09 -19.54 1.88
CA LYS A 115 6.38 -20.43 2.82
C LYS A 115 7.36 -20.92 3.88
N GLY A 116 7.03 -20.70 5.13
CA GLY A 116 7.88 -21.02 6.27
C GLY A 116 8.92 -19.94 6.58
N ASN A 117 9.42 -19.96 7.80
CA ASN A 117 10.40 -19.00 8.30
C ASN A 117 11.71 -18.97 7.49
N ALA A 118 12.36 -17.80 7.48
CA ALA A 118 13.76 -17.70 7.10
C ALA A 118 14.67 -18.43 8.12
N PRO A 119 15.83 -18.96 7.69
CA PRO A 119 16.84 -19.47 8.62
C PRO A 119 17.42 -18.32 9.47
N TYR A 120 18.22 -18.63 10.49
CA TYR A 120 18.84 -17.62 11.37
C TYR A 120 19.62 -16.51 10.62
N ARG A 121 20.14 -16.81 9.43
CA ARG A 121 20.79 -15.83 8.54
C ARG A 121 19.84 -14.71 8.09
N GLY A 122 18.54 -14.86 8.24
CA GLY A 122 17.49 -13.89 7.88
C GLY A 122 17.09 -13.90 6.42
N ILE A 123 17.79 -14.67 5.58
CA ILE A 123 17.60 -14.74 4.11
C ILE A 123 17.85 -16.16 3.60
N THR A 124 17.43 -16.41 2.38
CA THR A 124 17.56 -17.69 1.68
C THR A 124 17.62 -17.45 0.17
N THR A 125 16.75 -18.06 -0.62
CA THR A 125 16.58 -17.84 -2.05
C THR A 125 15.43 -16.88 -2.32
N SER A 126 15.54 -16.09 -3.39
CA SER A 126 14.47 -15.25 -3.91
C SER A 126 13.19 -16.06 -4.19
N THR A 127 12.04 -15.42 -3.99
CA THR A 127 10.70 -15.93 -4.27
C THR A 127 10.02 -15.05 -5.32
N GLU A 128 8.86 -15.49 -5.84
CA GLU A 128 8.05 -14.63 -6.70
C GLU A 128 7.64 -13.34 -5.95
N GLY A 129 7.33 -13.44 -4.65
CA GLY A 129 7.02 -12.30 -3.79
C GLY A 129 8.16 -11.29 -3.65
N SER A 130 9.37 -11.75 -3.31
CA SER A 130 10.54 -10.86 -3.17
C SER A 130 10.91 -10.20 -4.50
N ASP A 131 10.87 -10.97 -5.60
CA ASP A 131 11.15 -10.44 -6.94
C ASP A 131 10.12 -9.39 -7.35
N TRP A 132 8.85 -9.59 -6.97
CA TRP A 132 7.77 -8.64 -7.23
C TRP A 132 7.96 -7.34 -6.44
N ILE A 133 8.37 -7.42 -5.16
CA ILE A 133 8.72 -6.23 -4.36
C ILE A 133 9.79 -5.41 -5.06
N ILE A 134 10.87 -6.05 -5.54
CA ILE A 134 11.94 -5.37 -6.29
C ILE A 134 11.39 -4.72 -7.56
N ARG A 135 10.58 -5.44 -8.33
CA ARG A 135 9.97 -4.93 -9.57
C ARG A 135 9.12 -3.68 -9.31
N CYS A 136 8.24 -3.71 -8.33
CA CYS A 136 7.41 -2.57 -7.97
C CYS A 136 8.26 -1.40 -7.45
N ALA A 137 9.26 -1.67 -6.61
CA ALA A 137 10.14 -0.64 -6.07
C ALA A 137 11.04 0.02 -7.13
N LYS A 138 11.32 -0.66 -8.24
CA LYS A 138 12.10 -0.12 -9.38
C LYS A 138 11.26 0.57 -10.45
N LYS A 139 9.92 0.52 -10.36
CA LYS A 139 9.03 1.24 -11.27
C LYS A 139 9.36 2.74 -11.24
N VAL A 140 9.48 3.35 -12.42
CA VAL A 140 9.75 4.78 -12.57
C VAL A 140 8.50 5.55 -12.16
N ASP A 141 8.47 6.00 -10.92
CA ASP A 141 7.40 6.79 -10.31
C ASP A 141 8.03 7.67 -9.21
N ALA A 142 7.57 8.91 -9.08
CA ALA A 142 8.08 9.83 -8.06
C ALA A 142 7.63 9.46 -6.64
N ARG A 143 6.54 8.69 -6.51
CA ARG A 143 5.98 8.24 -5.24
C ARG A 143 6.73 6.99 -4.76
N PRO A 144 7.06 6.90 -3.45
CA PRO A 144 7.62 5.67 -2.92
C PRO A 144 6.59 4.54 -2.96
N LEU A 145 7.07 3.30 -3.00
CA LEU A 145 6.24 2.13 -2.76
C LEU A 145 6.10 1.92 -1.24
N TRP A 146 4.89 1.87 -0.73
CA TRP A 146 4.61 1.46 0.65
C TRP A 146 4.46 -0.05 0.70
N VAL A 147 5.43 -0.73 1.30
CA VAL A 147 5.37 -2.16 1.58
C VAL A 147 4.76 -2.32 2.97
N LEU A 148 3.51 -2.76 3.02
CA LEU A 148 2.76 -2.98 4.25
C LEU A 148 2.86 -4.47 4.58
N VAL A 149 3.52 -4.80 5.69
CA VAL A 149 3.83 -6.17 6.10
C VAL A 149 2.91 -6.56 7.25
N TRP A 150 1.94 -7.41 6.97
CA TRP A 150 0.94 -7.86 7.95
C TRP A 150 1.36 -9.15 8.66
N GLY A 151 2.24 -9.93 8.02
CA GLY A 151 2.86 -11.13 8.59
C GLY A 151 4.36 -10.94 8.85
N GLY A 152 5.16 -11.95 8.47
CA GLY A 152 6.62 -11.89 8.59
C GLY A 152 7.32 -11.12 7.46
N LEU A 153 8.56 -10.75 7.74
CA LEU A 153 9.38 -9.90 6.87
C LEU A 153 10.22 -10.68 5.85
N GLU A 154 10.02 -11.99 5.69
CA GLU A 154 10.88 -12.87 4.89
C GLU A 154 11.13 -12.34 3.48
N ASP A 155 10.07 -12.03 2.72
CA ASP A 155 10.22 -11.57 1.34
C ASP A 155 10.76 -10.15 1.22
N LEU A 156 10.44 -9.27 2.18
CA LEU A 156 11.01 -7.92 2.20
C LEU A 156 12.50 -7.96 2.53
N ALA A 157 12.91 -8.78 3.51
CA ALA A 157 14.31 -8.98 3.85
C ALA A 157 15.09 -9.57 2.68
N GLN A 158 14.53 -10.57 2.00
CA GLN A 158 15.12 -11.14 0.79
C GLN A 158 15.23 -10.10 -0.35
N ALA A 159 14.18 -9.31 -0.58
CA ALA A 159 14.19 -8.25 -1.60
C ALA A 159 15.27 -7.17 -1.35
N LEU A 160 15.41 -6.73 -0.09
CA LEU A 160 16.45 -5.78 0.31
C LEU A 160 17.85 -6.39 0.27
N HIS A 161 17.98 -7.69 0.49
CA HIS A 161 19.26 -8.38 0.33
C HIS A 161 19.69 -8.44 -1.14
N ASP A 162 18.77 -8.83 -2.02
CA ASP A 162 19.04 -9.02 -3.45
C ASP A 162 19.19 -7.69 -4.21
N ALA A 163 18.50 -6.63 -3.75
CA ALA A 163 18.51 -5.31 -4.37
C ALA A 163 18.52 -4.18 -3.32
N PRO A 164 19.62 -3.99 -2.56
CA PRO A 164 19.68 -3.01 -1.47
C PRO A 164 19.40 -1.57 -1.90
N GLU A 165 19.61 -1.23 -3.17
CA GLU A 165 19.33 0.09 -3.73
C GLU A 165 17.84 0.47 -3.72
N ILE A 166 16.92 -0.49 -3.56
CA ILE A 166 15.48 -0.21 -3.48
C ILE A 166 15.09 0.45 -2.16
N GLN A 167 15.94 0.41 -1.12
CA GLN A 167 15.68 0.99 0.20
C GLN A 167 15.22 2.46 0.09
N LYS A 168 15.82 3.24 -0.81
CA LYS A 168 15.48 4.66 -0.99
C LYS A 168 14.09 4.87 -1.63
N ASN A 169 13.59 3.87 -2.35
CA ASN A 169 12.33 3.89 -3.10
C ASN A 169 11.13 3.37 -2.30
N ILE A 170 11.37 2.73 -1.15
CA ILE A 170 10.30 2.10 -0.37
C ILE A 170 10.06 2.80 0.97
N ARG A 171 8.86 2.61 1.52
CA ARG A 171 8.51 2.85 2.93
C ARG A 171 7.94 1.55 3.46
N VAL A 172 8.28 1.20 4.69
CA VAL A 172 7.86 -0.06 5.32
C VAL A 172 6.96 0.27 6.48
N TYR A 173 5.83 -0.44 6.58
CA TYR A 173 4.93 -0.39 7.73
C TYR A 173 4.61 -1.81 8.16
#